data_AF-A0A9D2GMP6-F1
#
_entry.id   AF-A0A9D2GMP6-F1
#
_cell.length_a   1.000
_cell.length_b   1.000
_cell.length_c   1.000
_cell.angle_alpha   90.00
_cell.angle_beta   90.00
_cell.angle_gamma   90.00
#
_symmetry.space_group_name_H-M   'P 1'
#
loop_
_entity.id
_entity.type
_entity.pdbx_description
1 polymer ?
#
loop_
_entity_poly.entity_id
_entity_poly.type
_entity_poly.pdbx_seq_one_letter_code
_entity_poly.pdbx_strand_id
1 'polypeptide(L)'
;MLFNSLDFGIFLPVVAVLYWTVFNRYGVRLRNAFLLACSWFFYGMWDWRFLGLLIFSSTMDYTLGRLIGRTDVNDRRKRKALLVVSLVVNLGILGFFKYANFFIDSIDGLFTVFGMELSLKTLNIILPVGISFYTFQSLSYIVDVYRGKIEPSKDIIAFLTFISFFPQLVAGPIERASHLLPQFDDLKKFDYDKVREGIVEVFIGLIKKMVIADRLAVYVDSVFQEAAAGSSAQILGFPSVLALIFFAFQLYIDFSAYSQIAIGTAKILGFSLCTNFRRPY
;
A
#
# COMPACT_ATOMS: atom_id res chain seq x y z
N MET A 1 -6.11 -7.46 6.21
CA MET A 1 -5.80 -7.54 7.66
C MET A 1 -5.15 -6.23 8.11
N LEU A 2 -5.40 -5.76 9.33
CA LEU A 2 -4.78 -4.54 9.88
C LEU A 2 -3.55 -4.89 10.74
N PHE A 3 -2.52 -4.05 10.73
CA PHE A 3 -1.29 -4.32 11.48
C PHE A 3 -1.45 -4.30 13.01
N ASN A 4 -2.43 -3.58 13.53
CA ASN A 4 -2.73 -3.53 14.96
C ASN A 4 -3.80 -4.55 15.39
N SER A 5 -4.13 -5.55 14.56
CA SER A 5 -5.08 -6.60 14.93
C SER A 5 -4.41 -7.85 15.51
N LEU A 6 -5.16 -8.62 16.30
CA LEU A 6 -4.72 -9.92 16.79
C LEU A 6 -4.40 -10.89 15.66
N ASP A 7 -5.16 -10.83 14.56
CA ASP A 7 -4.90 -11.67 13.37
C ASP A 7 -3.49 -11.42 12.84
N PHE A 8 -3.03 -10.17 12.80
CA PHE A 8 -1.66 -9.84 12.37
C PHE A 8 -0.61 -10.31 13.38
N GLY A 9 -0.91 -10.15 14.67
CA GLY A 9 -0.07 -10.64 15.77
C GLY A 9 0.17 -12.15 15.73
N ILE A 10 -0.78 -12.94 15.20
CA ILE A 10 -0.62 -14.39 14.99
C ILE A 10 0.00 -14.68 13.61
N PHE A 11 -0.46 -13.98 12.57
CA PHE A 11 -0.01 -14.17 11.20
C PHE A 11 1.50 -13.95 11.04
N LEU A 12 2.05 -12.86 11.58
CA LEU A 12 3.45 -12.52 11.38
C LEU A 12 4.42 -13.57 11.98
N PRO A 13 4.29 -14.01 13.24
CA PRO A 13 5.13 -15.07 13.79
C PRO A 13 5.04 -16.38 12.99
N VAL A 14 3.82 -16.80 12.60
CA VAL A 14 3.62 -18.03 11.81
C VAL A 14 4.33 -17.91 10.46
N VAL A 15 4.14 -16.79 9.75
CA VAL A 15 4.79 -16.53 8.47
C VAL A 15 6.31 -16.48 8.63
N ALA A 16 6.82 -15.79 9.64
CA ALA A 16 8.26 -15.67 9.88
C ALA A 16 8.92 -17.02 10.20
N VAL A 17 8.29 -17.85 11.04
CA VAL A 17 8.79 -19.19 11.37
C VAL A 17 8.82 -20.06 10.11
N LEU A 18 7.72 -20.15 9.37
CA LEU A 18 7.65 -20.94 8.13
C LEU A 18 8.63 -20.43 7.07
N TYR A 19 8.75 -19.11 6.93
CA TYR A 19 9.69 -18.45 6.02
C TYR A 19 11.14 -18.90 6.29
N TRP A 20 11.61 -18.79 7.53
CA TRP A 20 13.00 -19.07 7.89
C TRP A 20 13.34 -20.57 8.01
N THR A 21 12.40 -21.38 8.50
CA THR A 21 12.64 -22.81 8.76
C THR A 21 12.39 -23.70 7.55
N VAL A 22 11.41 -23.34 6.71
CA VAL A 22 11.01 -24.13 5.54
C VAL A 22 11.41 -23.40 4.28
N PHE A 23 10.67 -22.36 3.89
CA PHE A 23 10.64 -21.88 2.51
C PHE A 23 11.95 -21.21 2.02
N ASN A 24 12.64 -20.46 2.87
CA ASN A 24 13.90 -19.80 2.51
C ASN A 24 15.08 -20.78 2.36
N ARG A 25 14.95 -22.05 2.77
CA ARG A 25 16.02 -23.07 2.62
C ARG A 25 15.97 -23.80 1.28
N TYR A 26 14.80 -23.94 0.67
CA TYR A 26 14.58 -24.79 -0.50
C TYR A 26 14.71 -24.08 -1.86
N GLY A 27 14.82 -22.74 -1.86
CA GLY A 27 15.10 -21.98 -3.08
C GLY A 27 14.29 -20.69 -3.21
N VAL A 28 14.81 -19.78 -4.03
CA VAL A 28 14.27 -18.42 -4.22
C VAL A 28 12.83 -18.43 -4.71
N ARG A 29 12.52 -19.26 -5.71
CA ARG A 29 11.16 -19.33 -6.29
C ARG A 29 10.12 -19.79 -5.28
N LEU A 30 10.41 -20.84 -4.51
CA LEU A 30 9.48 -21.38 -3.52
C LEU A 30 9.26 -20.37 -2.38
N ARG A 31 10.33 -19.73 -1.92
CA ARG A 31 10.25 -18.63 -0.95
C ARG A 31 9.37 -17.49 -1.46
N ASN A 32 9.59 -17.02 -2.69
CA ASN A 32 8.79 -15.94 -3.27
C ASN A 32 7.33 -16.37 -3.46
N ALA A 33 7.07 -17.60 -3.88
CA ALA A 33 5.71 -18.14 -3.99
C ALA A 33 5.01 -18.18 -2.63
N PHE A 34 5.72 -18.57 -1.57
CA PHE A 34 5.20 -18.52 -0.19
C PHE A 34 4.88 -17.09 0.24
N LEU A 35 5.81 -16.15 0.04
CA LEU A 35 5.59 -14.74 0.36
C LEU A 35 4.43 -14.13 -0.44
N LEU A 36 4.28 -14.51 -1.71
CA LEU A 36 3.17 -14.11 -2.57
C LEU A 36 1.84 -14.64 -2.03
N ALA A 37 1.77 -15.92 -1.68
CA ALA A 37 0.58 -16.52 -1.10
C ALA A 37 0.19 -15.85 0.23
N CYS A 38 1.17 -15.63 1.12
CA CYS A 38 0.94 -14.89 2.37
C CYS A 38 0.46 -13.46 2.10
N SER A 39 1.00 -12.83 1.07
CA SER A 39 0.64 -11.46 0.70
C SER A 39 -0.77 -11.34 0.15
N TRP A 40 -1.16 -12.26 -0.72
CA TRP A 40 -2.52 -12.36 -1.23
C TRP A 40 -3.52 -12.73 -0.14
N PHE A 41 -3.15 -13.61 0.78
CA PHE A 41 -3.98 -13.91 1.94
C PHE A 41 -4.18 -12.67 2.84
N PHE A 42 -3.09 -11.97 3.17
CA PHE A 42 -3.14 -10.75 3.97
C PHE A 42 -4.03 -9.66 3.34
N TYR A 43 -3.93 -9.48 2.01
CA TYR A 43 -4.74 -8.54 1.25
C TYR A 43 -6.21 -9.00 1.13
N GLY A 44 -6.42 -10.28 0.79
CA GLY A 44 -7.76 -10.86 0.63
C GLY A 44 -8.58 -10.90 1.92
N MET A 45 -7.91 -10.95 3.08
CA MET A 45 -8.55 -10.77 4.38
C MET A 45 -9.11 -9.35 4.60
N TRP A 46 -8.63 -8.34 3.86
CA TRP A 46 -9.28 -7.03 3.84
C TRP A 46 -10.52 -7.08 2.96
N ASP A 47 -10.37 -7.48 1.70
CA ASP A 47 -11.48 -7.74 0.79
C ASP A 47 -10.99 -8.56 -0.42
N TRP A 48 -11.52 -9.77 -0.59
CA TRP A 48 -11.10 -10.70 -1.64
C TRP A 48 -11.46 -10.22 -3.05
N ARG A 49 -12.48 -9.36 -3.22
CA ARG A 49 -12.93 -8.88 -4.54
C ARG A 49 -11.85 -8.08 -5.25
N PHE A 50 -11.07 -7.33 -4.48
CA PHE A 50 -10.01 -6.47 -5.01
C PHE A 50 -8.68 -7.21 -5.22
N LEU A 51 -8.56 -8.45 -4.75
CA LEU A 51 -7.38 -9.28 -5.05
C LEU A 51 -7.23 -9.51 -6.56
N GLY A 52 -8.35 -9.69 -7.27
CA GLY A 52 -8.34 -9.81 -8.74
C GLY A 52 -7.80 -8.56 -9.43
N LEU A 53 -8.12 -7.37 -8.90
CA LEU A 53 -7.63 -6.09 -9.42
C LEU A 53 -6.11 -5.96 -9.23
N LEU A 54 -5.60 -6.31 -8.04
CA LEU A 54 -4.17 -6.32 -7.74
C LEU A 54 -3.40 -7.27 -8.67
N ILE A 55 -3.89 -8.51 -8.83
CA ILE A 55 -3.27 -9.52 -9.70
C ILE A 55 -3.31 -9.07 -11.16
N PHE A 56 -4.44 -8.51 -11.62
CA PHE A 56 -4.58 -8.01 -12.98
C PHE A 56 -3.61 -6.87 -13.28
N SER A 57 -3.61 -5.81 -12.47
CA SER A 57 -2.74 -4.64 -12.66
C SER A 57 -1.26 -5.04 -12.66
N SER A 58 -0.84 -5.87 -11.68
CA SER A 58 0.54 -6.33 -11.59
C SER A 58 0.95 -7.27 -12.73
N THR A 59 0.11 -8.22 -13.14
CA THR A 59 0.41 -9.13 -14.26
C THR A 59 0.48 -8.39 -15.59
N MET A 60 -0.39 -7.39 -15.78
CA MET A 60 -0.36 -6.51 -16.95
C MET A 60 0.98 -5.77 -17.03
N ASP A 61 1.42 -5.11 -15.96
CA ASP A 61 2.66 -4.34 -15.97
C ASP A 61 3.92 -5.21 -16.05
N TYR A 62 3.91 -6.40 -15.47
CA TYR A 62 4.94 -7.40 -15.72
C TYR A 62 5.08 -7.70 -17.22
N THR A 63 3.95 -7.96 -17.88
CA THR A 63 3.90 -8.29 -19.31
C THR A 63 4.34 -7.11 -20.17
N LEU A 64 3.82 -5.91 -19.91
CA LEU A 64 4.20 -4.70 -20.64
C LEU A 64 5.68 -4.36 -20.44
N GLY A 65 6.20 -4.51 -19.21
CA GLY A 65 7.62 -4.32 -18.94
C GLY A 65 8.50 -5.28 -19.73
N ARG A 66 8.11 -6.55 -19.81
CA ARG A 66 8.82 -7.56 -20.63
C ARG A 66 8.74 -7.26 -22.13
N LEU A 67 7.60 -6.77 -22.62
CA LEU A 67 7.45 -6.37 -24.02
C LEU A 67 8.29 -5.13 -24.34
N ILE A 68 8.36 -4.15 -23.44
CA ILE A 68 9.22 -2.97 -23.60
C ILE A 68 10.69 -3.41 -23.67
N GLY A 69 11.17 -4.23 -22.74
CA GLY A 69 12.57 -4.67 -22.74
C GLY A 69 12.95 -5.58 -23.91
N ARG A 70 11.99 -6.27 -24.54
CA ARG A 70 12.21 -7.05 -25.78
C ARG A 70 12.15 -6.21 -27.06
N THR A 71 11.57 -5.01 -26.99
CA THR A 71 11.45 -4.13 -28.15
C THR A 71 12.77 -3.40 -28.37
N ASP A 72 13.23 -3.36 -29.62
CA ASP A 72 14.44 -2.64 -30.04
C ASP A 72 14.43 -1.21 -29.49
N VAL A 73 15.57 -0.77 -28.97
CA VAL A 73 15.79 0.57 -28.42
C VAL A 73 15.50 1.66 -29.46
N ASN A 74 15.68 1.34 -30.75
CA ASN A 74 15.42 2.24 -31.87
C ASN A 74 13.91 2.39 -32.18
N ASP A 75 13.08 1.40 -31.82
CA ASP A 75 11.62 1.48 -31.99
C ASP A 75 10.96 2.24 -30.82
N ARG A 76 11.26 3.54 -30.77
CA ARG A 76 10.72 4.45 -29.74
C ARG A 76 9.20 4.53 -29.76
N ARG A 77 8.56 4.35 -30.92
CA ARG A 77 7.10 4.45 -31.06
C ARG A 77 6.43 3.29 -30.33
N LYS A 78 6.86 2.06 -30.57
CA LYS A 78 6.29 0.87 -29.93
C LYS A 78 6.56 0.87 -28.42
N ARG A 79 7.78 1.20 -27.99
CA ARG A 79 8.11 1.33 -26.56
C ARG A 79 7.22 2.37 -25.87
N LYS A 80 7.00 3.53 -26.49
CA LYS A 80 6.14 4.59 -25.96
C LYS A 80 4.68 4.16 -25.90
N ALA A 81 4.17 3.47 -26.93
CA ALA A 81 2.81 2.95 -26.94
C ALA A 81 2.56 1.98 -25.77
N LEU A 82 3.48 1.02 -25.53
CA LEU A 82 3.40 0.08 -24.41
C LEU A 82 3.41 0.79 -23.05
N LEU A 83 4.27 1.81 -22.89
CA LEU A 83 4.28 2.64 -21.69
C LEU A 83 2.93 3.34 -21.51
N VAL A 84 2.40 4.00 -22.55
CA VAL A 84 1.12 4.72 -22.50
C VAL A 84 -0.03 3.79 -22.13
N VAL A 85 -0.06 2.56 -22.65
CA VAL A 85 -1.07 1.56 -22.24
C VAL A 85 -1.01 1.31 -20.74
N SER A 86 0.18 1.07 -20.18
CA SER A 86 0.34 0.89 -18.72
C SER A 86 -0.12 2.12 -17.93
N LEU A 87 0.28 3.33 -18.36
CA LEU A 87 -0.11 4.58 -17.70
C LEU A 87 -1.63 4.75 -17.69
N VAL A 88 -2.28 4.56 -18.85
CA VAL A 88 -3.73 4.74 -19.02
C VAL A 88 -4.51 3.73 -18.19
N VAL A 89 -4.12 2.46 -18.19
CA VAL A 89 -4.85 1.44 -17.42
C VAL A 89 -4.69 1.68 -15.92
N ASN A 90 -3.47 1.89 -15.43
CA ASN A 90 -3.23 2.11 -13.99
C ASN A 90 -3.86 3.39 -13.47
N LEU A 91 -3.67 4.51 -14.17
CA LEU A 91 -4.27 5.79 -13.78
C LEU A 91 -5.79 5.80 -14.00
N GLY A 92 -6.29 5.07 -14.99
CA GLY A 92 -7.72 4.86 -15.21
C GLY A 92 -8.36 4.09 -14.05
N ILE A 93 -7.75 2.99 -13.62
CA ILE A 93 -8.18 2.21 -12.44
C ILE A 93 -8.16 3.09 -11.18
N LEU A 94 -7.03 3.78 -10.93
CA LEU A 94 -6.90 4.65 -9.76
C LEU A 94 -7.91 5.81 -9.79
N GLY A 95 -8.08 6.45 -10.95
CA GLY A 95 -9.02 7.55 -11.15
C GLY A 95 -10.46 7.11 -10.97
N PHE A 96 -10.84 5.95 -11.51
CA PHE A 96 -12.17 5.38 -11.35
C PHE A 96 -12.49 5.17 -9.86
N PHE A 97 -11.69 4.40 -9.13
CA PHE A 97 -12.00 4.09 -7.73
C PHE A 97 -11.93 5.32 -6.81
N LYS A 98 -11.08 6.31 -7.13
CA LYS A 98 -10.92 7.49 -6.28
C LYS A 98 -11.99 8.55 -6.49
N TYR A 99 -12.49 8.71 -7.73
CA TYR A 99 -13.37 9.82 -8.08
C TYR A 99 -14.78 9.40 -8.52
N ALA A 100 -15.06 8.12 -8.75
CA ALA A 100 -16.37 7.71 -9.25
C ALA A 100 -17.53 8.11 -8.32
N ASN A 101 -17.40 7.97 -6.99
CA ASN A 101 -18.44 8.44 -6.07
C ASN A 101 -18.64 9.96 -6.15
N PHE A 102 -17.56 10.74 -6.22
CA PHE A 102 -17.65 12.20 -6.41
C PHE A 102 -18.39 12.57 -7.70
N PHE A 103 -18.12 11.88 -8.81
CA PHE A 103 -18.83 12.10 -10.06
C PHE A 103 -20.31 11.68 -10.00
N ILE A 104 -20.61 10.55 -9.36
CA ILE A 104 -21.99 10.09 -9.13
C ILE A 104 -22.76 11.13 -8.32
N ASP A 105 -22.20 11.60 -7.20
CA ASP A 105 -22.82 12.61 -6.34
C ASP A 105 -23.02 13.95 -7.07
N SER A 106 -22.04 14.34 -7.89
CA SER A 106 -22.12 15.58 -8.68
C SER A 106 -23.21 15.50 -9.76
N ILE A 107 -23.36 14.36 -10.42
CA ILE A 107 -24.40 14.14 -11.43
C ILE A 107 -25.78 14.10 -10.76
N ASP A 108 -25.93 13.35 -9.66
CA ASP A 108 -27.17 13.31 -8.89
C ASP A 108 -27.61 14.72 -8.47
N GLY A 109 -26.67 15.51 -7.93
CA GLY A 109 -26.91 16.91 -7.56
C GLY A 109 -27.36 17.79 -8.73
N LEU A 110 -26.73 17.67 -9.90
CA LEU A 110 -27.11 18.42 -11.11
C LEU A 110 -28.53 18.08 -11.58
N PHE A 111 -28.91 16.81 -11.62
CA PHE A 111 -30.24 16.40 -12.07
C PHE A 111 -31.34 16.73 -11.06
N THR A 112 -31.01 16.71 -9.77
CA THR A 112 -31.91 17.16 -8.70
C THR A 112 -32.27 18.64 -8.88
N VAL A 113 -31.33 19.49 -9.32
CA VAL A 113 -31.60 20.90 -9.67
C VAL A 113 -32.62 21.04 -10.81
N PHE A 114 -32.66 20.09 -11.73
CA PHE A 114 -33.65 20.02 -12.82
C PHE A 114 -34.93 19.25 -12.45
N GLY A 115 -35.14 18.92 -11.17
CA GLY A 115 -36.32 18.22 -10.68
C GLY A 115 -36.39 16.73 -11.05
N MET A 116 -35.28 16.15 -11.49
CA MET A 116 -35.16 14.71 -11.78
C MET A 116 -34.41 14.01 -10.66
N GLU A 117 -35.06 13.07 -9.96
CA GLU A 117 -34.40 12.21 -8.98
C GLU A 117 -33.73 11.03 -9.69
N LEU A 118 -32.42 11.10 -9.85
CA LEU A 118 -31.62 9.97 -10.31
C LEU A 118 -31.20 9.15 -9.10
N SER A 119 -31.76 7.97 -8.88
CA SER A 119 -31.37 7.09 -7.77
C SER A 119 -30.01 6.40 -7.98
N LEU A 120 -28.96 7.16 -8.37
CA LEU A 120 -27.61 6.66 -8.66
C LEU A 120 -26.77 6.38 -7.39
N LYS A 121 -27.25 6.84 -6.22
CA LYS A 121 -26.59 6.66 -4.90
C LYS A 121 -26.43 5.20 -4.44
N THR A 122 -27.05 4.23 -5.12
CA THR A 122 -26.91 2.81 -4.81
C THR A 122 -25.57 2.21 -5.26
N LEU A 123 -24.79 2.91 -6.08
CA LEU A 123 -23.54 2.38 -6.66
C LEU A 123 -22.31 2.43 -5.74
N ASN A 124 -22.38 3.00 -4.53
CA ASN A 124 -21.30 3.18 -3.53
C ASN A 124 -20.05 2.33 -3.79
N ILE A 125 -19.13 2.88 -4.58
CA ILE A 125 -17.94 2.18 -5.03
C ILE A 125 -16.96 2.14 -3.87
N ILE A 126 -16.60 0.93 -3.44
CA ILE A 126 -15.64 0.73 -2.37
C ILE A 126 -14.22 0.98 -2.89
N LEU A 127 -13.48 1.88 -2.24
CA LEU A 127 -12.09 2.19 -2.58
C LEU A 127 -11.15 1.07 -2.10
N PRO A 128 -10.37 0.43 -2.99
CA PRO A 128 -9.45 -0.62 -2.60
C PRO A 128 -8.32 -0.09 -1.73
N VAL A 129 -8.08 -0.71 -0.58
CA VAL A 129 -6.92 -0.37 0.25
C VAL A 129 -5.64 -0.61 -0.55
N GLY A 130 -4.66 0.28 -0.39
CA GLY A 130 -3.36 0.17 -1.05
C GLY A 130 -3.35 0.52 -2.54
N ILE A 131 -4.50 0.84 -3.17
CA ILE A 131 -4.56 1.11 -4.62
C ILE A 131 -3.55 2.13 -5.12
N SER A 132 -3.43 3.25 -4.39
CA SER A 132 -2.45 4.27 -4.74
C SER A 132 -1.01 3.74 -4.66
N PHE A 133 -0.69 2.94 -3.63
CA PHE A 133 0.67 2.44 -3.39
C PHE A 133 1.11 1.48 -4.49
N TYR A 134 0.35 0.41 -4.73
CA TYR A 134 0.75 -0.57 -5.74
C TYR A 134 0.66 0.02 -7.16
N THR A 135 -0.26 0.96 -7.43
CA THR A 135 -0.29 1.69 -8.70
C THR A 135 0.98 2.51 -8.89
N PHE A 136 1.39 3.33 -7.92
CA PHE A 136 2.61 4.14 -8.07
C PHE A 136 3.88 3.29 -8.14
N GLN A 137 3.93 2.18 -7.41
CA GLN A 137 5.05 1.24 -7.46
C GLN A 137 5.16 0.58 -8.85
N SER A 138 4.03 0.15 -9.43
CA SER A 138 3.98 -0.44 -10.76
C SER A 138 4.31 0.58 -11.87
N LEU A 139 3.81 1.81 -11.73
CA LEU A 139 4.14 2.93 -12.61
C LEU A 139 5.63 3.31 -12.55
N SER A 140 6.23 3.30 -11.35
CA SER A 140 7.67 3.54 -11.21
C SER A 140 8.46 2.46 -11.94
N TYR A 141 8.09 1.19 -11.80
CA TYR A 141 8.73 0.08 -12.51
C TYR A 141 8.67 0.24 -14.03
N ILE A 142 7.48 0.44 -14.60
CA ILE A 142 7.31 0.50 -16.06
C ILE A 142 8.06 1.70 -16.66
N VAL A 143 8.08 2.85 -15.95
CA VAL A 143 8.80 4.05 -16.37
C VAL A 143 10.31 3.83 -16.32
N ASP A 144 10.82 3.18 -15.27
CA ASP A 144 12.25 2.89 -15.15
C ASP A 144 12.71 1.85 -16.19
N VAL A 145 11.90 0.84 -16.51
CA VAL A 145 12.15 -0.10 -17.63
C VAL A 145 12.14 0.62 -18.97
N TYR A 146 11.15 1.48 -19.21
CA TYR A 146 11.07 2.27 -20.45
C TYR A 146 12.30 3.17 -20.64
N ARG A 147 12.77 3.80 -19.56
CA ARG A 147 13.97 4.65 -19.53
C ARG A 147 15.29 3.87 -19.55
N GLY A 148 15.26 2.54 -19.51
CA GLY A 148 16.45 1.70 -19.47
C GLY A 148 17.26 1.83 -18.18
N LYS A 149 16.63 2.25 -17.07
CA LYS A 149 17.28 2.35 -15.75
C LYS A 149 17.36 1.02 -15.03
N ILE A 150 16.40 0.13 -15.30
CA ILE A 150 16.36 -1.24 -14.79
C ILE A 150 15.97 -2.18 -15.93
N GLU A 151 16.50 -3.39 -15.89
CA GLU A 151 16.05 -4.49 -16.75
C GLU A 151 14.68 -4.99 -16.27
N PRO A 152 13.78 -5.42 -17.18
CA PRO A 152 12.49 -5.98 -16.78
C PRO A 152 12.69 -7.30 -16.04
N SER A 153 11.87 -7.51 -14.99
CA SER A 153 11.94 -8.73 -14.18
C SER A 153 11.71 -9.97 -15.03
N LYS A 154 12.57 -10.98 -14.88
CA LYS A 154 12.45 -12.24 -15.63
C LYS A 154 11.52 -13.25 -14.96
N ASP A 155 11.28 -13.10 -13.66
CA ASP A 155 10.48 -14.01 -12.83
C ASP A 155 9.18 -13.32 -12.39
N ILE A 156 8.07 -13.84 -12.90
CA ILE A 156 6.74 -13.32 -12.58
C ILE A 156 6.42 -13.46 -11.09
N ILE A 157 6.87 -14.52 -10.42
CA ILE A 157 6.58 -14.74 -9.01
C ILE A 157 7.31 -13.68 -8.18
N ALA A 158 8.58 -13.40 -8.48
CA ALA A 158 9.33 -12.33 -7.82
C ALA A 158 8.67 -10.96 -8.03
N PHE A 159 8.24 -10.66 -9.27
CA PHE A 159 7.57 -9.40 -9.58
C PHE A 159 6.22 -9.24 -8.86
N LEU A 160 5.36 -10.26 -8.90
CA LEU A 160 4.06 -10.24 -8.21
C LEU A 160 4.25 -10.16 -6.69
N THR A 161 5.28 -10.83 -6.15
CA THR A 161 5.63 -10.73 -4.73
C THR A 161 6.06 -9.31 -4.40
N PHE A 162 6.90 -8.67 -5.22
CA PHE A 162 7.33 -7.29 -5.04
C PHE A 162 6.15 -6.31 -4.98
N ILE A 163 5.21 -6.38 -5.93
CA ILE A 163 4.03 -5.50 -5.92
C ILE A 163 3.12 -5.80 -4.73
N SER A 164 2.91 -7.08 -4.42
CA SER A 164 1.94 -7.51 -3.40
C SER A 164 2.52 -7.53 -1.98
N PHE A 165 3.83 -7.27 -1.79
CA PHE A 165 4.54 -7.59 -0.56
C PHE A 165 3.83 -7.02 0.69
N PHE A 166 3.23 -7.90 1.49
CA PHE A 166 2.33 -7.47 2.57
C PHE A 166 2.91 -6.48 3.58
N PRO A 167 4.22 -6.47 3.91
CA PRO A 167 4.77 -5.48 4.81
C PRO A 167 4.58 -4.06 4.29
N GLN A 168 4.61 -3.85 2.96
CA GLN A 168 4.48 -2.52 2.38
C GLN A 168 3.09 -2.20 1.79
N LEU A 169 2.32 -3.22 1.39
CA LEU A 169 1.16 -3.07 0.51
C LEU A 169 0.08 -2.07 0.97
N VAL A 170 -0.16 -1.99 2.28
CA VAL A 170 -1.27 -1.20 2.85
C VAL A 170 -0.84 0.19 3.29
N ALA A 171 0.30 0.29 3.98
CA ALA A 171 0.74 1.54 4.62
C ALA A 171 2.26 1.62 4.79
N GLY A 172 3.03 0.87 3.99
CA GLY A 172 4.48 0.96 4.01
C GLY A 172 5.02 2.10 3.15
N PRO A 173 6.35 2.29 3.17
CA PRO A 173 7.05 3.17 2.24
C PRO A 173 6.77 2.83 0.78
N ILE A 174 6.64 3.85 -0.07
CA ILE A 174 6.57 3.63 -1.52
C ILE A 174 7.96 3.23 -2.01
N GLU A 175 8.13 1.95 -2.34
CA GLU A 175 9.41 1.43 -2.81
C GLU A 175 9.64 1.67 -4.29
N ARG A 176 10.92 1.86 -4.63
CA ARG A 176 11.36 1.80 -6.02
C ARG A 176 11.75 0.38 -6.38
N ALA A 177 11.37 -0.03 -7.60
CA ALA A 177 11.71 -1.34 -8.12
C ALA A 177 13.23 -1.60 -8.09
N SER A 178 14.06 -0.60 -8.40
CA SER A 178 15.52 -0.73 -8.34
C SER A 178 16.07 -1.07 -6.95
N HIS A 179 15.35 -0.76 -5.87
CA HIS A 179 15.78 -1.01 -4.50
C HIS A 179 15.23 -2.33 -3.94
N LEU A 180 13.93 -2.57 -4.08
CA LEU A 180 13.28 -3.72 -3.45
C LEU A 180 13.24 -4.97 -4.36
N LEU A 181 13.00 -4.81 -5.66
CA LEU A 181 12.82 -5.96 -6.55
C LEU A 181 14.04 -6.91 -6.59
N PRO A 182 15.30 -6.43 -6.68
CA PRO A 182 16.48 -7.31 -6.65
C PRO A 182 16.59 -8.13 -5.35
N GLN A 183 16.02 -7.65 -4.24
CA GLN A 183 16.03 -8.38 -2.98
C GLN A 183 15.24 -9.69 -3.06
N PHE A 184 14.35 -9.86 -4.05
CA PHE A 184 13.62 -11.10 -4.28
C PHE A 184 14.41 -12.12 -5.10
N ASP A 185 15.56 -11.77 -5.67
CA ASP A 185 16.36 -12.66 -6.52
C ASP A 185 17.35 -13.53 -5.73
N ASP A 186 17.72 -13.11 -4.51
CA ASP A 186 18.68 -13.81 -3.65
C ASP A 186 18.04 -14.39 -2.40
N LEU A 187 18.48 -15.57 -1.96
CA LEU A 187 18.14 -16.13 -0.66
C LEU A 187 18.64 -15.25 0.48
N LYS A 188 17.86 -15.16 1.57
CA LYS A 188 18.26 -14.36 2.73
C LYS A 188 19.05 -15.21 3.71
N LYS A 189 20.09 -14.62 4.32
CA LYS A 189 20.78 -15.22 5.46
C LYS A 189 20.06 -14.78 6.73
N PHE A 190 19.81 -15.74 7.62
CA PHE A 190 19.24 -15.43 8.92
C PHE A 190 20.26 -14.62 9.73
N ASP A 191 19.79 -13.50 10.29
CA ASP A 191 20.58 -12.57 11.07
C ASP A 191 19.77 -12.22 12.32
N TYR A 192 20.21 -12.72 13.47
CA TYR A 192 19.50 -12.57 14.72
C TYR A 192 19.32 -11.10 15.11
N ASP A 193 20.35 -10.28 14.90
CA ASP A 193 20.31 -8.87 15.28
C ASP A 193 19.28 -8.11 14.44
N LYS A 194 19.22 -8.38 13.14
CA LYS A 194 18.19 -7.79 12.25
C LYS A 194 16.78 -8.23 12.62
N VAL A 195 16.58 -9.51 12.91
CA VAL A 195 15.26 -10.01 13.32
C VAL A 195 14.84 -9.38 14.65
N ARG A 196 15.75 -9.31 15.63
CA ARG A 196 15.51 -8.64 16.92
C ARG A 196 15.17 -7.16 16.73
N GLU A 197 15.94 -6.43 15.92
CA GLU A 197 15.64 -5.03 15.59
C GLU A 197 14.26 -4.89 14.95
N GLY A 198 13.91 -5.76 14.01
CA GLY A 198 12.62 -5.71 13.32
C GLY A 198 11.45 -5.95 14.29
N ILE A 199 11.60 -6.88 15.23
CA ILE A 199 10.63 -7.10 16.31
C ILE A 199 10.47 -5.83 17.15
N VAL A 200 11.57 -5.21 17.58
CA VAL A 200 11.55 -3.96 18.34
C VAL A 200 10.86 -2.84 17.56
N GLU A 201 11.13 -2.71 16.26
CA GLU A 201 10.45 -1.72 15.40
C GLU A 201 8.94 -1.95 15.31
N VAL A 202 8.50 -3.20 15.13
CA VAL A 202 7.07 -3.54 15.16
C VAL A 202 6.44 -3.16 16.50
N PHE A 203 7.08 -3.52 17.63
CA PHE A 203 6.57 -3.18 18.95
C PHE A 203 6.49 -1.68 19.21
N ILE A 204 7.53 -0.91 18.86
CA ILE A 204 7.52 0.55 19.01
C ILE A 204 6.42 1.16 18.13
N GLY A 205 6.25 0.67 16.90
CA GLY A 205 5.18 1.10 16.01
C GLY A 205 3.79 0.81 16.60
N LEU A 206 3.57 -0.38 17.17
CA LEU A 206 2.32 -0.72 17.84
C LEU A 206 2.02 0.20 19.03
N ILE A 207 3.03 0.53 19.85
CA ILE A 207 2.86 1.49 20.96
C ILE A 207 2.45 2.86 20.43
N LYS A 208 3.16 3.39 19.42
CA LYS A 208 2.83 4.67 18.80
C LYS A 208 1.39 4.69 18.26
N LYS A 209 0.97 3.61 17.60
CA LYS A 209 -0.37 3.48 17.05
C LYS A 209 -1.43 3.41 18.16
N MET A 210 -1.36 2.38 19.01
CA MET A 210 -2.44 2.01 19.91
C MET A 210 -2.49 2.86 21.18
N VAL A 211 -1.35 3.36 21.66
CA VAL A 211 -1.26 4.10 22.93
C VAL A 211 -1.32 5.60 22.70
N ILE A 212 -0.76 6.10 21.60
CA ILE A 212 -0.66 7.54 21.35
C ILE A 212 -1.67 7.98 20.29
N ALA A 213 -1.53 7.51 19.04
CA ALA A 213 -2.36 7.98 17.93
C ALA A 213 -3.85 7.67 18.14
N ASP A 214 -4.18 6.43 18.50
CA ASP A 214 -5.57 6.00 18.72
C ASP A 214 -6.20 6.71 19.94
N ARG A 215 -5.40 7.15 20.92
CA ARG A 215 -5.89 7.94 22.06
C ARG A 215 -6.12 9.40 21.73
N LEU A 216 -5.26 10.00 20.91
CA LEU A 216 -5.51 11.34 20.36
C LEU A 216 -6.77 11.35 19.47
N ALA A 217 -6.95 10.30 18.67
CA ALA A 217 -8.11 10.16 17.79
C ALA A 217 -9.44 10.23 18.54
N VAL A 218 -9.56 9.65 19.74
CA VAL A 218 -10.81 9.71 20.53
C VAL A 218 -11.25 11.16 20.78
N TYR A 219 -10.33 12.05 21.12
CA TYR A 219 -10.64 13.47 21.36
C TYR A 219 -10.85 14.24 20.04
N VAL A 220 -10.02 13.98 19.04
CA VAL A 220 -10.11 14.65 17.74
C VAL A 220 -11.43 14.33 17.05
N ASP A 221 -11.80 13.04 17.01
CA ASP A 221 -13.01 12.56 16.38
C ASP A 221 -14.25 13.10 17.08
N SER A 222 -14.27 13.17 18.42
CA SER A 222 -15.41 13.74 19.14
C SER A 222 -15.63 15.21 18.80
N VAL A 223 -14.57 16.01 18.76
CA VAL A 223 -14.67 17.45 18.42
C VAL A 223 -15.12 17.65 16.98
N PHE A 224 -14.59 16.88 16.03
CA PHE A 224 -14.99 16.99 14.62
C PHE A 224 -16.42 16.48 14.36
N GLN A 225 -16.88 15.44 15.05
CA GLN A 225 -18.26 14.96 14.96
C GLN A 225 -19.26 15.99 15.48
N GLU A 226 -18.97 16.63 16.62
CA GLU A 226 -19.81 17.71 17.16
C GLU A 226 -19.89 18.92 16.23
N ALA A 227 -18.76 19.28 15.61
CA ALA A 227 -18.70 20.35 14.61
C ALA A 227 -19.53 20.00 13.36
N ALA A 228 -19.45 18.76 12.86
CA ALA A 228 -20.22 18.28 11.72
C ALA A 228 -21.73 18.26 11.98
N ALA A 229 -22.16 18.06 13.23
CA ALA A 229 -23.56 18.08 13.64
C ALA A 229 -24.18 19.49 13.70
N GLY A 230 -23.43 20.56 13.40
CA GLY A 230 -23.93 21.93 13.38
C GLY A 230 -23.99 22.61 14.75
N SER A 231 -23.31 22.05 15.76
CA SER A 231 -23.25 22.55 17.14
C SER A 231 -22.38 23.81 17.23
N SER A 232 -22.94 24.96 16.86
CA SER A 232 -22.22 26.23 16.65
C SER A 232 -21.49 26.82 17.87
N ALA A 233 -21.81 26.39 19.09
CA ALA A 233 -21.18 26.90 20.32
C ALA A 233 -19.73 26.40 20.54
N GLN A 234 -19.28 25.34 19.87
CA GLN A 234 -17.93 24.78 20.03
C GLN A 234 -17.01 24.95 18.82
N ILE A 235 -17.54 25.35 17.65
CA ILE A 235 -16.82 25.34 16.37
C ILE A 235 -15.59 26.29 16.38
N LEU A 236 -15.61 27.36 17.19
CA LEU A 236 -14.56 28.39 17.27
C LEU A 236 -13.93 28.52 18.67
N GLY A 237 -13.97 27.47 19.48
CA GLY A 237 -13.44 27.49 20.85
C GLY A 237 -12.01 26.93 21.00
N PHE A 238 -11.48 27.04 22.22
CA PHE A 238 -10.24 26.36 22.63
C PHE A 238 -10.21 24.85 22.30
N PRO A 239 -11.33 24.09 22.42
CA PRO A 239 -11.35 22.68 22.04
C PRO A 239 -10.98 22.41 20.58
N SER A 240 -11.40 23.27 19.63
CA SER A 240 -11.08 23.15 18.20
C SER A 240 -9.60 23.39 17.91
N VAL A 241 -9.00 24.37 18.59
CA VAL A 241 -7.55 24.64 18.45
C VAL A 241 -6.75 23.45 18.97
N LEU A 242 -7.13 22.91 20.13
CA LEU A 242 -6.48 21.73 20.69
C LEU A 242 -6.68 20.50 19.79
N ALA A 243 -7.88 20.32 19.23
CA ALA A 243 -8.17 19.23 18.29
C ALA A 243 -7.33 19.35 17.02
N LEU A 244 -7.10 20.55 16.49
CA LEU A 244 -6.23 20.76 15.33
C LEU A 244 -4.77 20.38 15.64
N ILE A 245 -4.26 20.78 16.81
CA ILE A 245 -2.91 20.40 17.26
C ILE A 245 -2.81 18.89 17.44
N PHE A 246 -3.77 18.28 18.13
CA PHE A 246 -3.81 16.83 18.35
C PHE A 246 -3.98 16.05 17.05
N PHE A 247 -4.75 16.56 16.09
CA PHE A 247 -4.89 15.96 14.78
C PHE A 247 -3.57 15.95 14.02
N ALA A 248 -2.77 17.04 14.09
CA ALA A 248 -1.44 17.07 13.47
C ALA A 248 -0.51 16.00 14.07
N PHE A 249 -0.49 15.86 15.41
CA PHE A 249 0.28 14.81 16.08
C PHE A 249 -0.26 13.41 15.78
N GLN A 250 -1.57 13.21 15.83
CA GLN A 250 -2.24 11.95 15.50
C GLN A 250 -1.84 11.52 14.09
N LEU A 251 -2.02 12.38 13.09
CA LEU A 251 -1.72 12.09 11.69
C LEU A 251 -0.26 11.64 11.50
N TYR A 252 0.68 12.38 12.10
CA TYR A 252 2.09 12.04 12.03
C TYR A 252 2.42 10.73 12.74
N ILE A 253 1.97 10.58 13.99
CA ILE A 253 2.30 9.42 14.83
C ILE A 253 1.66 8.17 14.23
N ASP A 254 0.43 8.26 13.74
CA ASP A 254 -0.27 7.16 13.08
C ASP A 254 0.47 6.67 11.83
N PHE A 255 0.78 7.58 10.91
CA PHE A 255 1.44 7.19 9.67
C PHE A 255 2.90 6.74 9.90
N SER A 256 3.59 7.35 10.86
CA SER A 256 4.94 6.91 11.26
C SER A 256 4.93 5.54 11.95
N ALA A 257 3.88 5.24 12.73
CA ALA A 257 3.70 3.94 13.37
C ALA A 257 3.51 2.84 12.32
N TYR A 258 2.58 3.03 11.37
CA TYR A 258 2.35 2.09 10.27
C TYR A 258 3.63 1.87 9.43
N SER A 259 4.33 2.95 9.09
CA SER A 259 5.60 2.87 8.36
C SER A 259 6.65 2.07 9.14
N GLN A 260 6.72 2.24 10.47
CA GLN A 260 7.69 1.54 11.30
C GLN A 260 7.34 0.05 11.47
N ILE A 261 6.06 -0.29 11.60
CA ILE A 261 5.60 -1.69 11.61
C ILE A 261 5.92 -2.36 10.27
N ALA A 262 5.67 -1.68 9.14
CA ALA A 262 6.01 -2.15 7.81
C ALA A 262 7.52 -2.45 7.66
N ILE A 263 8.38 -1.51 8.04
CA ILE A 263 9.84 -1.65 7.98
C ILE A 263 10.31 -2.80 8.89
N GLY A 264 9.83 -2.85 10.13
CA GLY A 264 10.20 -3.90 11.08
C GLY A 264 9.77 -5.29 10.61
N THR A 265 8.56 -5.40 10.05
CA THR A 265 8.02 -6.64 9.46
C THR A 265 8.88 -7.12 8.29
N ALA A 266 9.25 -6.22 7.38
CA ALA A 266 10.15 -6.55 6.27
C ALA A 266 11.54 -6.97 6.77
N LYS A 267 12.06 -6.27 7.80
CA LYS A 267 13.36 -6.57 8.42
C LYS A 267 13.39 -7.96 9.04
N ILE A 268 12.31 -8.38 9.72
CA ILE A 268 12.14 -9.75 10.25
C ILE A 268 12.27 -10.80 9.13
N LEU A 269 11.80 -10.50 7.92
CA LEU A 269 11.88 -11.38 6.75
C LEU A 269 13.20 -11.21 5.96
N GLY A 270 14.13 -10.38 6.42
CA GLY A 270 15.41 -10.13 5.76
C GLY A 270 15.33 -9.20 4.54
N PHE A 271 14.28 -8.37 4.44
CA PHE A 271 14.12 -7.32 3.43
C PHE A 271 14.36 -5.94 4.04
N SER A 272 14.96 -5.04 3.28
CA SER A 272 15.14 -3.64 3.66
C SER A 272 14.20 -2.75 2.87
N LEU A 273 13.31 -2.05 3.59
CA LEU A 273 12.47 -0.98 3.04
C LEU A 273 13.10 0.39 3.33
N CYS A 274 12.73 1.38 2.52
CA CYS A 274 13.06 2.79 2.66
C CYS A 274 12.45 3.37 3.94
N THR A 275 13.05 4.44 4.46
CA THR A 275 12.50 5.15 5.62
C THR A 275 11.59 6.29 5.17
N ASN A 276 10.33 6.31 5.61
CA ASN A 276 9.42 7.44 5.34
C ASN A 276 9.72 8.69 6.20
N PHE A 277 10.15 8.50 7.46
CA PHE A 277 10.29 9.59 8.43
C PHE A 277 11.67 9.64 9.05
N ARG A 278 12.25 10.85 9.13
CA ARG A 278 13.48 11.15 9.85
C ARG A 278 13.32 12.46 10.63
N ARG A 279 12.71 12.38 11.82
CA ARG A 279 12.48 13.52 12.72
C ARG A 279 11.93 14.78 11.98
N PRO A 280 10.69 14.72 11.47
CA PRO A 280 10.15 15.78 10.63
C PRO A 280 9.71 17.05 11.38
N TYR A 281 9.73 17.02 12.72
CA TYR A 281 9.47 18.13 13.63
C TYR A 281 10.67 18.30 14.57
#